data_AF-A0A8J5WI36-F1
#
_entry.id   AF-A0A8J5WI36-F1
#
_cell.length_a   1.000
_cell.length_b   1.000
_cell.length_c   1.000
_cell.angle_alpha   90.00
_cell.angle_beta   90.00
_cell.angle_gamma   90.00
#
_symmetry.space_group_name_H-M   'P 1'
#
loop_
_entity.id
_entity.type
_entity.pdbx_description
1 polymer ?
#
loop_
_entity_poly.entity_id
_entity_poly.type
_entity_poly.pdbx_seq_one_letter_code
_entity_poly.pdbx_strand_id
1 'polypeptide(L)' 'MDAFRTAVKQYAIVNEFELGTTKFDRARFRGYCSVDGCPWKICARTQVDKSVRVLTLFLTL' A
#
# COMPACT_ATOMS: atom_id res chain seq x y z
N MET A 1 4.58 2.00 -11.07
CA MET A 1 3.59 2.13 -9.96
C MET A 1 2.37 1.25 -10.21
N ASP A 2 1.86 1.13 -11.43
CA ASP A 2 0.62 0.35 -11.70
C ASP A 2 0.75 -1.15 -11.42
N ALA A 3 1.90 -1.75 -11.77
CA ALA A 3 2.22 -3.12 -11.38
C ALA A 3 2.20 -3.30 -9.85
N PHE A 4 2.78 -2.33 -9.11
CA PHE A 4 2.78 -2.34 -7.65
C PHE A 4 1.35 -2.24 -7.08
N ARG A 5 0.50 -1.35 -7.62
CA ARG A 5 -0.92 -1.26 -7.22
C ARG A 5 -1.64 -2.59 -7.40
N THR A 6 -1.38 -3.27 -8.51
CA THR A 6 -1.98 -4.57 -8.82
C THR A 6 -1.50 -5.64 -7.84
N ALA A 7 -0.20 -5.67 -7.52
CA ALA A 7 0.35 -6.60 -6.53
C ALA A 7 -0.27 -6.38 -5.13
N VAL A 8 -0.44 -5.13 -4.70
CA VAL A 8 -1.09 -4.84 -3.40
C VAL A 8 -2.56 -5.24 -3.39
N LYS A 9 -3.29 -5.04 -4.49
CA LYS A 9 -4.67 -5.53 -4.62
C LYS A 9 -4.73 -7.05 -4.54
N GLN A 10 -3.84 -7.75 -5.24
CA GLN A 10 -3.77 -9.21 -5.17
C GLN A 10 -3.45 -9.69 -3.75
N TYR A 11 -2.53 -9.04 -3.06
CA TYR A 11 -2.23 -9.32 -1.66
C TYR A 11 -3.47 -9.17 -0.76
N ALA A 12 -4.26 -8.12 -0.96
CA ALA A 12 -5.51 -7.91 -0.24
C ALA A 12 -6.55 -9.00 -0.50
N ILE A 13 -6.68 -9.47 -1.75
CA ILE A 13 -7.56 -10.59 -2.13
C ILE A 13 -7.11 -11.88 -1.44
N VAL A 14 -5.82 -12.21 -1.51
CA VAL A 14 -5.27 -13.45 -0.93
C VAL A 14 -5.39 -13.48 0.58
N ASN A 15 -5.27 -12.33 1.25
CA ASN A 15 -5.39 -12.21 2.70
C ASN A 15 -6.79 -11.77 3.15
N GLU A 16 -7.75 -11.73 2.23
CA GLU A 16 -9.17 -11.47 2.49
C GLU A 16 -9.46 -10.22 3.33
N PHE A 17 -8.71 -9.13 3.12
CA PHE A 17 -8.98 -7.86 3.80
C PHE A 17 -9.36 -6.75 2.81
N GLU A 18 -10.21 -5.83 3.29
CA GLU A 18 -10.61 -4.68 2.51
C GLU A 18 -9.47 -3.65 2.44
N LEU A 19 -8.99 -3.41 1.22
CA LEU A 19 -7.92 -2.45 0.94
C LEU A 19 -8.49 -1.04 0.74
N GLY A 20 -8.24 -0.17 1.70
CA GLY A 20 -8.43 1.26 1.56
C GLY A 20 -7.23 1.92 0.87
N THR A 21 -7.49 2.90 0.02
CA THR A 21 -6.43 3.73 -0.58
C THR A 21 -6.73 5.21 -0.39
N THR A 22 -5.71 5.99 0.01
CA THR A 22 -5.83 7.45 0.10
C THR A 22 -5.66 8.11 -1.28
N LYS A 23 -6.01 9.41 -1.38
CA LYS A 23 -5.88 10.30 -2.55
C LYS A 23 -4.94 9.81 -3.65
N PHE A 24 -5.46 9.87 -4.87
CA PHE A 24 -4.77 9.51 -6.09
C PHE A 24 -3.54 10.41 -6.35
N ASP A 25 -2.35 9.82 -6.29
CA ASP A 25 -1.08 10.39 -6.73
C ASP A 25 -0.41 9.37 -7.66
N ARG A 26 0.08 9.77 -8.84
CA ARG A 26 0.70 8.85 -9.81
C ARG A 26 2.06 8.33 -9.33
N ALA A 27 2.79 9.11 -8.53
CA ALA A 27 4.13 8.79 -8.05
C ALA A 27 4.15 8.20 -6.63
N ARG A 28 2.99 8.17 -5.94
CA ARG A 28 2.86 7.63 -4.57
C ARG A 28 1.69 6.67 -4.46
N PHE A 29 1.84 5.70 -3.57
CA PHE A 29 0.78 4.79 -3.18
C PHE A 29 0.67 4.80 -1.66
N ARG A 30 -0.56 4.93 -1.15
CA ARG A 30 -0.87 4.82 0.27
C ARG A 30 -2.05 3.87 0.40
N GLY A 31 -1.77 2.67 0.87
CA GLY A 31 -2.75 1.64 1.15
C GLY A 31 -2.87 1.43 2.66
N TYR A 32 -4.06 1.11 3.12
CA TYR A 32 -4.33 0.74 4.51
C TYR A 32 -5.43 -0.32 4.53
N CYS A 33 -5.49 -1.05 5.63
CA CYS A 33 -6.57 -1.99 5.90
C CYS A 33 -7.79 -1.20 6.39
N SER A 34 -8.94 -1.33 5.73
CA SER A 34 -10.13 -0.53 6.03
C SER A 34 -10.87 -0.94 7.32
N VAL A 35 -10.47 -2.06 7.93
CA VAL A 35 -11.06 -2.54 9.18
C VAL A 35 -10.56 -1.67 10.34
N ASP A 36 -11.49 -1.21 11.19
CA ASP A 36 -11.15 -0.44 12.38
C ASP A 36 -10.20 -1.22 13.30
N GLY A 37 -9.13 -0.56 13.74
CA GLY A 37 -8.09 -1.17 14.58
C GLY A 37 -7.03 -1.97 13.83
N CYS A 38 -7.13 -2.12 12.50
CA CYS A 38 -6.13 -2.82 11.71
C CYS A 38 -4.84 -1.97 11.57
N PRO A 39 -3.68 -2.44 12.08
CA PRO A 39 -2.45 -1.65 12.06
C PRO A 39 -1.77 -1.63 10.68
N TRP A 40 -2.23 -2.48 9.75
CA TRP A 40 -1.58 -2.67 8.46
C TRP A 40 -1.71 -1.44 7.57
N LYS A 41 -0.57 -0.85 7.22
CA LYS A 41 -0.43 0.32 6.34
C LYS A 41 0.78 0.15 5.45
N ILE A 42 0.65 0.56 4.20
CA ILE A 42 1.73 0.53 3.21
C ILE A 42 1.86 1.88 2.51
N CYS A 43 3.06 2.44 2.55
CA CYS A 43 3.40 3.66 1.85
C CYS A 43 4.46 3.33 0.81
N ALA A 44 4.22 3.63 -0.46
CA ALA A 44 5.20 3.44 -1.51
C ALA A 44 5.38 4.69 -2.36
N ARG A 45 6.59 4.87 -2.89
CA ARG A 45 6.95 6.01 -3.74
C ARG A 45 7.83 5.56 -4.90
N THR A 46 7.54 6.07 -6.10
CA THR A 46 8.42 5.92 -7.26
C THR A 46 9.67 6.79 -7.06
N GLN A 47 10.84 6.19 -7.21
CA GLN A 47 12.14 6.84 -7.19
C GLN A 47 12.57 7.33 -8.58
N VAL A 48 13.65 8.10 -8.66
CA VAL A 48 14.18 8.68 -9.91
C VAL A 48 14.64 7.58 -10.88
N ASP A 49 15.17 6.47 -10.35
CA ASP A 49 15.58 5.27 -11.08
C ASP A 49 14.40 4.38 -11.54
N LYS A 50 13.16 4.87 -11.39
CA LYS A 50 11.89 4.15 -11.64
C LYS A 50 11.63 2.97 -10.71
N SER A 51 12.47 2.72 -9.69
CA SER A 51 12.18 1.74 -8.65
C SER A 51 11.04 2.22 -7.74
N VAL A 52 10.40 1.28 -7.05
CA VAL A 52 9.38 1.59 -6.04
C VAL A 52 9.96 1.32 -4.66
N ARG A 53 10.13 2.37 -3.86
CA ARG A 53 10.51 2.24 -2.45
C ARG A 53 9.26 2.01 -1.63
N VAL A 54 9.24 0.93 -0.86
CA VAL A 54 8.16 0.60 0.07
C VAL A 54 8.63 0.96 1.49
N LEU A 55 7.80 1.72 2.19
CA LEU A 55 7.92 1.99 3.61
C LEU A 55 6.80 1.21 4.31
N THR A 56 7.18 0.10 4.94
CA THR A 56 6.29 -0.68 5.80
C THR A 56 6.26 -0.02 7.16
N LEU A 57 5.15 0.65 7.47
CA LEU A 57 4.93 1.20 8.81
C LEU A 57 4.35 0.08 9.67
N PHE A 58 5.23 -0.77 10.19
CA PHE A 58 4.87 -1.61 11.33
C PHE A 58 4.83 -0.69 12.55
N LEU A 59 3.64 -0.19 12.90
CA LEU A 59 3.42 0.36 14.23
C LEU A 59 3.39 -0.84 15.20
N THR A 60 4.58 -1.33 15.58
CA THR A 60 4.72 -2.16 16.77
C THR A 60 4.39 -1.29 17.97
N LEU A 61 3.33 -1.66 18.69
CA LEU A 61 3.09 -1.27 20.07
C LEU A 61 4.23 -1.77 20.97
#